data_AF-A0A1Q9XP09-F1
#
_entry.id   AF-A0A1Q9XP09-F1
#
_cell.length_a   1.000
_cell.length_b   1.000
_cell.length_c   1.000
_cell.angle_alpha   90.00
_cell.angle_beta   90.00
_cell.angle_gamma   90.00
#
_symmetry.space_group_name_H-M   'P 1'
#
loop_
_entity.id
_entity.type
_entity.pdbx_description
1 polymer ?
#
loop_
_entity_poly.entity_id
_entity_poly.type
_entity_poly.pdbx_seq_one_letter_code
_entity_poly.pdbx_strand_id
1 'polypeptide(L)'
;MNLFSYQGPVDLMLRYGEVPGLTRIADRPGVELKVNHPGLGQEVEVSIDSDLRLDLAKGPTSARLQLPDGKVIAGRIVRQLVSGFGFMLIEDKDCSWPTEV
;
A
#
# COMPACT_ATOMS: atom_id res chain seq x y z
N MET A 1 -17.52 12.11 7.66
CA MET A 1 -16.87 11.56 6.45
C MET A 1 -15.53 12.24 6.32
N ASN A 2 -14.43 11.58 6.63
CA ASN A 2 -13.10 12.16 6.44
C ASN A 2 -12.54 11.63 5.12
N LEU A 3 -12.77 12.42 4.07
CA LEU A 3 -12.10 12.30 2.78
C LEU A 3 -10.66 12.78 2.98
N PHE A 4 -9.68 11.95 2.62
CA PHE A 4 -8.26 12.28 2.72
C PHE A 4 -7.58 12.04 1.38
N SER A 5 -6.86 13.03 0.90
CA SER A 5 -6.02 12.88 -0.30
C SER A 5 -4.63 13.40 0.01
N TYR A 6 -3.62 12.67 -0.45
CA TYR A 6 -2.22 13.00 -0.25
C TYR A 6 -1.44 12.73 -1.53
N GLN A 7 -0.44 13.57 -1.79
CA GLN A 7 0.52 13.38 -2.86
C GLN A 7 1.90 13.80 -2.35
N GLY A 8 2.89 12.93 -2.50
CA GLY A 8 4.26 13.17 -2.05
C GLY A 8 4.99 11.90 -1.64
N PRO A 9 6.12 12.03 -0.92
CA PRO A 9 6.95 10.91 -0.54
C PRO A 9 6.32 10.10 0.59
N VAL A 10 6.30 8.78 0.42
CA VAL A 10 5.75 7.82 1.37
C VAL A 10 6.73 6.68 1.55
N ASP A 11 6.86 6.20 2.78
CA ASP A 11 7.54 4.93 3.03
C ASP A 11 6.56 3.79 2.75
N LEU A 12 6.78 3.10 1.63
CA LEU A 12 5.91 2.05 1.13
C LEU A 12 6.53 0.68 1.42
N MET A 13 5.77 -0.17 2.10
CA MET A 13 6.09 -1.57 2.28
C MET A 13 5.05 -2.44 1.60
N LEU A 14 5.50 -3.40 0.81
CA LEU A 14 4.67 -4.34 0.08
C LEU A 14 4.95 -5.76 0.53
N ARG A 15 3.88 -6.51 0.78
CA ARG A 15 3.96 -7.92 1.13
C ARG A 15 3.49 -8.77 -0.04
N TYR A 16 4.27 -9.79 -0.39
CA TYR A 16 3.95 -10.74 -1.46
C TYR A 16 3.77 -12.13 -0.86
N GLY A 17 2.61 -12.73 -1.14
CA GLY A 17 2.24 -14.07 -0.67
C GLY A 17 1.68 -14.07 0.75
N GLU A 18 0.67 -14.91 0.96
CA GLU A 18 0.00 -15.09 2.26
C GLU A 18 0.50 -16.31 3.03
N VAL A 19 1.31 -17.17 2.39
CA VAL A 19 1.81 -18.41 3.00
C VAL A 19 2.91 -18.11 4.02
N PRO A 20 2.75 -18.54 5.29
CA PRO A 20 3.80 -18.44 6.30
C PRO A 20 5.09 -19.13 5.84
N GLY A 21 6.23 -18.46 6.00
CA GLY A 21 7.54 -18.98 5.57
C GLY A 21 7.89 -18.77 4.09
N LEU A 22 6.94 -18.32 3.25
CA LEU A 22 7.18 -17.97 1.84
C LEU A 22 6.85 -16.50 1.52
N THR A 23 6.45 -15.73 2.54
CA THR A 23 6.19 -14.30 2.41
C THR A 23 7.46 -13.56 2.01
N ARG A 24 7.35 -12.65 1.03
CA ARG A 24 8.41 -11.69 0.71
C ARG A 24 7.95 -10.27 1.02
N ILE A 25 8.85 -9.45 1.53
CA ILE A 25 8.61 -8.04 1.82
C ILE A 25 9.51 -7.22 0.91
N ALA A 26 8.94 -6.18 0.30
CA ALA A 26 9.70 -5.17 -0.43
C ALA A 26 9.49 -3.82 0.26
N ASP A 27 10.58 -3.21 0.71
CA ASP A 27 10.61 -1.88 1.31
C ASP A 27 11.04 -0.85 0.26
N ARG A 28 10.33 0.28 0.21
CA ARG A 28 10.48 1.40 -0.70
C ARG A 28 10.32 2.70 0.08
N PRO A 29 11.38 3.16 0.76
CA PRO A 29 11.33 4.43 1.49
C PRO A 29 11.26 5.62 0.52
N GLY A 30 10.53 6.67 0.92
CA GLY A 30 10.47 7.95 0.22
C GLY A 30 9.97 7.90 -1.22
N VAL A 31 9.07 6.97 -1.55
CA VAL A 31 8.52 6.87 -2.90
C VAL A 31 7.39 7.86 -3.12
N GLU A 32 7.41 8.57 -4.25
CA GLU A 32 6.33 9.47 -4.65
C GLU A 32 5.06 8.68 -4.97
N LEU A 33 4.03 8.87 -4.15
CA LEU A 33 2.72 8.24 -4.29
C LEU A 33 1.61 9.29 -4.24
N LYS A 34 0.49 8.96 -4.87
CA LYS A 34 -0.79 9.61 -4.64
C LYS A 34 -1.71 8.66 -3.90
N VAL A 35 -2.23 9.08 -2.76
CA VAL A 35 -3.17 8.32 -1.94
C VAL A 35 -4.50 9.03 -1.92
N ASN A 36 -5.56 8.30 -2.25
CA ASN A 36 -6.93 8.80 -2.21
C ASN A 36 -7.76 7.89 -1.31
N HIS A 37 -8.14 8.41 -0.16
CA HIS A 37 -8.80 7.69 0.92
C HIS A 37 -10.20 8.24 1.12
N PRO A 38 -11.24 7.58 0.59
CA PRO A 38 -12.59 8.12 0.58
C PRO A 38 -13.32 7.97 1.93
N GLY A 39 -12.85 7.09 2.81
CA GLY A 39 -13.33 6.98 4.19
C GLY A 39 -13.14 5.57 4.76
N LEU A 40 -13.44 5.40 6.05
CA LEU A 40 -13.33 4.11 6.73
C LEU A 40 -14.22 3.05 6.06
N GLY A 41 -13.65 1.86 5.83
CA GLY A 41 -14.36 0.73 5.23
C GLY A 41 -14.57 0.85 3.72
N GLN A 42 -13.93 1.82 3.07
CA GLN A 42 -13.92 1.97 1.62
C GLN A 42 -12.53 1.63 1.06
N GLU A 43 -12.48 1.32 -0.24
CA GLU A 43 -11.24 1.08 -0.95
C GLU A 43 -10.41 2.37 -1.01
N VAL A 44 -9.15 2.28 -0.59
CA VAL A 44 -8.16 3.33 -0.69
C VAL A 44 -7.40 3.13 -1.99
N GLU A 45 -7.40 4.15 -2.83
CA GLU A 45 -6.66 4.15 -4.08
C GLU A 45 -5.24 4.65 -3.84
N VAL A 46 -4.25 3.87 -4.28
CA VAL A 46 -2.83 4.24 -4.27
C VAL A 46 -2.33 4.24 -5.70
N SER A 47 -1.98 5.41 -6.20
CA SER A 47 -1.31 5.58 -7.49
C SER A 47 0.19 5.77 -7.28
N ILE A 48 0.97 5.17 -8.15
CA ILE A 48 2.43 5.16 -8.11
C ILE A 48 2.94 5.87 -9.36
N ASP A 49 3.99 6.70 -9.22
CA ASP A 49 4.63 7.28 -10.39
C ASP A 49 5.26 6.18 -11.28
N SER A 50 5.22 6.43 -12.59
CA SER A 50 5.59 5.52 -13.66
C SER A 50 7.02 4.94 -13.59
N ASP A 51 7.91 5.56 -12.82
CA ASP A 51 9.29 5.12 -12.63
C ASP A 51 9.44 3.98 -11.62
N LEU A 52 8.43 3.70 -10.80
CA LEU A 52 8.50 2.60 -9.84
C LEU A 52 8.16 1.28 -10.54
N ARG A 53 9.20 0.53 -10.92
CA ARG A 53 9.06 -0.88 -11.35
C ARG A 53 8.71 -1.77 -10.17
N LEU A 54 7.48 -1.68 -9.68
CA LEU A 54 6.93 -2.72 -8.82
C LEU A 54 6.56 -3.91 -9.69
N ASP A 55 7.00 -5.09 -9.30
CA ASP A 55 6.46 -6.34 -9.83
C ASP A 55 5.05 -6.55 -9.27
N LEU A 56 4.11 -5.69 -9.67
CA LEU A 56 2.70 -5.89 -9.40
C LEU A 56 2.18 -7.09 -10.19
N ALA A 57 2.87 -7.57 -11.23
CA ALA A 57 2.42 -8.71 -12.02
C ALA A 57 2.30 -10.01 -11.21
N LYS A 58 3.15 -10.21 -10.18
CA LYS A 58 2.97 -11.31 -9.20
C LYS A 58 1.98 -10.99 -8.07
N GLY A 59 1.68 -9.71 -7.92
CA GLY A 59 0.72 -9.16 -6.97
C GLY A 59 1.18 -9.14 -5.53
N PRO A 60 1.48 -7.96 -4.96
CA PRO A 60 1.48 -7.85 -3.50
C PRO A 60 0.07 -8.11 -2.98
N THR A 61 -0.01 -8.82 -1.87
CA THR A 61 -1.26 -9.18 -1.18
C THR A 61 -1.65 -8.10 -0.17
N SER A 62 -0.69 -7.29 0.28
CA SER A 62 -0.92 -6.22 1.25
C SER A 62 0.06 -5.07 1.03
N ALA A 63 -0.35 -3.84 1.35
CA ALA A 63 0.53 -2.68 1.47
C ALA A 63 0.44 -1.99 2.85
N ARG A 64 1.55 -1.40 3.29
CA ARG A 64 1.64 -0.45 4.40
C ARG A 64 2.30 0.83 3.88
N LEU A 65 1.64 1.94 4.09
CA LEU A 65 2.06 3.28 3.69
C LEU A 65 2.25 4.09 4.97
N GLN A 66 3.45 4.64 5.16
CA GLN A 66 3.73 5.58 6.24
C GLN A 66 4.01 6.96 5.64
N LEU A 67 3.16 7.91 6.00
CA LEU A 67 3.22 9.28 5.51
C LEU A 67 4.19 10.11 6.38
N PRO A 68 4.69 11.25 5.87
CA PRO A 68 5.64 12.09 6.61
C PRO A 68 5.07 12.69 7.92
N ASP A 69 3.75 12.80 8.03
CA ASP A 69 3.06 13.24 9.25
C ASP A 69 2.92 12.14 10.31
N GLY A 70 3.46 10.93 10.03
CA GLY A 70 3.36 9.76 10.89
C GLY A 70 2.07 8.96 10.71
N LYS A 71 1.14 9.38 9.84
CA LYS A 71 -0.06 8.60 9.54
C LYS A 71 0.31 7.30 8.83
N VAL A 72 -0.31 6.21 9.24
CA VAL A 72 -0.14 4.89 8.62
C VAL A 72 -1.45 4.45 7.99
N ILE A 73 -1.38 3.99 6.74
CA ILE A 73 -2.48 3.37 6.00
C ILE A 73 -2.00 1.97 5.63
N ALA A 74 -2.69 0.94 6.12
CA ALA A 74 -2.25 -0.44 5.90
C ALA A 74 -3.43 -1.36 5.67
N GLY A 75 -3.28 -2.31 4.74
CA GLY A 75 -4.35 -3.24 4.44
C GLY A 75 -4.09 -4.19 3.29
N ARG A 76 -5.07 -5.03 3.02
CA ARG A 76 -5.07 -5.99 1.91
C ARG A 76 -5.26 -5.28 0.59
N ILE A 77 -4.44 -5.64 -0.39
CA ILE A 77 -4.61 -5.20 -1.77
C ILE A 77 -5.70 -6.07 -2.40
N VAL A 78 -6.77 -5.43 -2.87
CA VAL A 78 -7.94 -6.09 -3.45
C VAL A 78 -8.00 -5.97 -4.96
N ARG A 79 -7.31 -4.96 -5.53
CA ARG A 79 -7.27 -4.74 -6.96
C ARG A 79 -5.97 -4.07 -7.38
N GLN A 80 -5.49 -4.39 -8.57
CA GLN A 80 -4.42 -3.66 -9.23
C GLN A 80 -4.99 -2.72 -10.28
N LEU A 81 -4.44 -1.52 -10.37
CA LEU A 81 -4.80 -0.57 -11.40
C LEU A 81 -4.04 -0.89 -12.69
N VAL A 82 -4.65 -0.54 -13.83
CA VAL A 82 -4.17 -0.88 -15.17
C VAL A 82 -2.72 -0.39 -15.35
N SER A 83 -1.90 -1.22 -15.99
CA SER A 83 -0.48 -0.98 -16.28
C SER A 83 0.48 -1.00 -15.07
N GLY A 84 0.02 -1.42 -13.89
CA GLY A 84 0.92 -1.62 -12.75
C GLY A 84 1.34 -0.33 -12.02
N PHE A 85 0.67 0.79 -12.33
CA PHE A 85 0.96 2.11 -11.76
C PHE A 85 0.08 2.43 -10.54
N GLY A 86 -0.45 1.41 -9.88
CA GLY A 86 -1.26 1.60 -8.68
C GLY A 86 -2.03 0.37 -8.26
N PHE A 87 -2.66 0.46 -7.10
CA PHE A 87 -3.47 -0.59 -6.51
C PHE A 87 -4.54 0.01 -5.61
N MET A 88 -5.58 -0.77 -5.34
CA MET A 88 -6.59 -0.46 -4.33
C MET A 88 -6.42 -1.40 -3.16
N LEU A 89 -6.43 -0.83 -1.96
CA LEU A 89 -6.38 -1.57 -0.71
C LEU A 89 -7.63 -1.31 0.13
N ILE A 90 -8.01 -2.28 0.95
CA ILE A 90 -9.00 -2.09 2.02
C ILE A 90 -8.22 -2.09 3.32
N GLU A 91 -8.39 -1.04 4.13
CA GLU A 91 -7.72 -0.94 5.43
C GLU A 91 -8.14 -2.10 6.34
N ASP A 92 -7.17 -2.84 6.83
CA ASP A 92 -7.42 -3.90 7.80
C ASP A 92 -7.34 -3.31 9.20
N LYS A 93 -8.42 -3.45 9.99
CA LYS A 93 -8.45 -2.99 11.39
C LYS A 93 -7.39 -3.68 12.26
N ASP A 94 -6.96 -4.87 11.87
CA ASP A 94 -6.02 -5.68 12.63
C ASP A 94 -4.56 -5.31 12.39
N CYS A 95 -4.23 -4.47 11.38
CA CYS A 95 -2.85 -4.08 11.06
C CYS A 95 -1.85 -5.23 11.25
N SER A 96 -2.21 -6.45 10.80
CA SER A 96 -1.40 -7.67 10.98
C SER A 96 -0.23 -7.70 9.99
N TRP A 97 0.44 -6.56 9.92
CA TRP A 97 1.82 -6.43 9.51
C TRP A 97 2.67 -6.81 10.70
N PRO A 98 3.64 -7.70 10.55
CA PRO A 98 4.66 -7.81 11.57
C PRO A 98 5.38 -6.46 11.62
N THR A 99 5.11 -5.66 12.66
CA THR A 99 6.19 -4.92 13.31
C THR A 99 7.25 -5.97 13.64
N GLU A 100 8.44 -5.83 13.06
CA GLU A 100 9.61 -6.70 13.19
C GLU A 100 9.60 -7.68 14.38
N VAL A 101 9.97 -8.93 14.09
CA VAL A 101 10.67 -9.77 15.07
C VAL A 101 12.11 -9.30 15.19
#